data_AF-M3GZI0-F1
#
_entry.id   AF-M3GZI0-F1
#
_cell.length_a   1.000
_cell.length_b   1.000
_cell.length_c   1.000
_cell.angle_alpha   90.00
_cell.angle_beta   90.00
_cell.angle_gamma   90.00
#
_symmetry.space_group_name_H-M   'P 1'
#
loop_
_entity.id
_entity.type
_entity.pdbx_description
1 polymer ?
#
loop_
_entity_poly.entity_id
_entity_poly.type
_entity_poly.pdbx_seq_one_letter_code
_entity_poly.pdbx_strand_id
1 'polypeptide(L)'
;MNKFKKYCPNVWVAECDEKHDKGEIITLETQYGKEVECEVYNLVAEKNDKFYYSIVRLEDASYAERKAEKYRNSQASHEKKSFDWYQKSQEGAEFLRLAEPIKIGHHSEHRHRALIERNWNRMGNSIKEQEIADERARKAGYWEAKAEEINLSMPESVEYFTAQLEKAKARQKGLKDGTIRREHSYSLTYATKAVKELTQKLETARILWA
;
A
#
# COMPACT_ATOMS: atom_id res chain seq x y z
N MET A 1 -6.80 28.18 9.07
CA MET A 1 -5.93 27.17 8.44
C MET A 1 -6.81 26.03 8.00
N ASN A 2 -6.84 25.75 6.69
CA ASN A 2 -7.72 24.73 6.13
C ASN A 2 -7.28 23.33 6.61
N LYS A 3 -8.24 22.43 6.82
CA LYS A 3 -7.98 21.10 7.41
C LYS A 3 -8.49 19.97 6.53
N PHE A 4 -7.86 18.80 6.63
CA PHE A 4 -8.38 17.59 6.01
C PHE A 4 -9.57 17.02 6.80
N LYS A 5 -10.70 16.78 6.12
CA LYS A 5 -11.85 16.07 6.68
C LYS A 5 -12.11 14.78 5.90
N LYS A 6 -12.33 13.68 6.62
CA LYS A 6 -12.67 12.39 6.00
C LYS A 6 -14.08 12.43 5.45
N TYR A 7 -14.25 12.11 4.16
CA TYR A 7 -15.56 12.07 3.49
C TYR A 7 -16.08 10.64 3.37
N CYS A 8 -15.30 9.75 2.75
CA CYS A 8 -15.61 8.32 2.65
C CYS A 8 -14.31 7.49 2.81
N PRO A 9 -14.36 6.15 2.81
CA PRO A 9 -13.15 5.33 2.92
C PRO A 9 -12.09 5.74 1.88
N ASN A 10 -10.90 6.09 2.35
CA ASN A 10 -9.75 6.54 1.55
C ASN A 10 -9.92 7.87 0.80
N VAL A 11 -10.99 8.65 1.04
CA VAL A 11 -11.19 9.97 0.44
C VAL A 11 -11.26 11.04 1.52
N TRP A 12 -10.49 12.10 1.32
CA TRP A 12 -10.43 13.28 2.18
C TRP A 12 -10.75 14.53 1.37
N VAL A 13 -11.51 15.44 1.98
CA VAL A 13 -11.88 16.75 1.43
C VAL A 13 -11.23 17.85 2.26
N ALA A 14 -11.05 19.02 1.68
CA ALA A 14 -10.67 20.22 2.41
C ALA A 14 -11.86 20.76 3.18
N GLU A 15 -11.67 21.11 4.44
CA GLU A 15 -12.58 21.91 5.26
C GLU A 15 -12.01 23.33 5.31
N CYS A 16 -12.73 24.26 4.69
CA CYS A 16 -12.35 25.67 4.53
C CYS A 16 -13.40 26.58 5.17
N ASP A 17 -12.94 27.67 5.78
CA ASP A 17 -13.80 28.71 6.34
C ASP A 17 -14.22 29.74 5.26
N GLU A 18 -13.43 29.86 4.19
CA GLU A 18 -13.68 30.76 3.05
C GLU A 18 -14.03 29.97 1.78
N LYS A 19 -14.66 30.65 0.81
CA LYS A 19 -14.97 30.06 -0.50
C LYS A 19 -13.73 30.09 -1.38
N HIS A 20 -13.48 28.97 -2.04
CA HIS A 20 -12.42 28.78 -3.02
C HIS A 20 -12.99 28.41 -4.39
N ASP A 21 -12.27 28.80 -5.44
CA ASP A 21 -12.61 28.50 -6.83
C ASP A 21 -11.93 27.20 -7.30
N LYS A 22 -12.50 26.56 -8.33
CA LYS A 22 -11.91 25.37 -8.95
C LYS A 22 -10.57 25.72 -9.61
N GLY A 23 -9.54 24.93 -9.30
CA GLY A 23 -8.15 25.13 -9.74
C GLY A 23 -7.31 25.98 -8.79
N GLU A 24 -7.88 26.49 -7.70
CA GLU A 24 -7.12 27.24 -6.69
C GLU A 24 -6.20 26.31 -5.89
N ILE A 25 -4.97 26.75 -5.62
CA ILE A 25 -4.02 26.02 -4.79
C ILE A 25 -4.14 26.52 -3.35
N ILE A 26 -4.57 25.63 -2.46
CA ILE A 26 -4.72 25.91 -1.05
C ILE A 26 -3.72 25.10 -0.23
N THR A 27 -3.28 25.67 0.90
CA THR A 27 -2.44 24.95 1.87
C THR A 27 -3.32 24.30 2.93
N LEU A 28 -3.13 22.99 3.12
CA LEU A 28 -3.82 22.19 4.13
C LEU A 28 -2.84 21.66 5.17
N GLU A 29 -3.24 21.71 6.43
CA GLU A 29 -2.47 21.12 7.52
C GLU A 29 -2.93 19.68 7.81
N THR A 30 -1.98 18.75 7.83
CA THR A 30 -2.24 17.36 8.23
C THR A 30 -2.39 17.24 9.76
N GLN A 31 -2.96 16.13 10.24
CA GLN A 31 -3.05 15.84 11.69
C GLN A 31 -1.69 15.82 12.44
N TYR A 32 -0.58 15.81 11.70
CA TYR A 32 0.77 15.78 12.23
C TYR A 32 1.49 17.13 12.07
N GLY A 33 0.78 18.21 11.68
CA GLY A 33 1.36 19.55 11.53
C GLY A 33 2.19 19.76 10.26
N LYS A 34 2.18 18.81 9.31
CA LYS A 34 2.79 19.02 7.98
C LYS A 34 1.83 19.77 7.07
N GLU A 35 2.30 20.84 6.45
CA GLU A 35 1.60 21.58 5.40
C GLU A 35 1.73 20.87 4.05
N VAL A 36 0.62 20.84 3.30
CA VAL A 36 0.53 20.20 1.98
C VAL A 36 -0.28 21.10 1.05
N GLU A 37 0.29 21.41 -0.11
CA GLU A 37 -0.40 22.13 -1.17
C GLU A 37 -1.36 21.20 -1.92
N CYS A 38 -2.59 21.67 -2.10
CA CYS A 38 -3.65 20.92 -2.76
C CYS A 38 -4.39 21.81 -3.75
N GLU A 39 -4.70 21.26 -4.91
CA GLU A 39 -5.57 21.88 -5.90
C GLU A 39 -7.05 21.60 -5.56
N VAL A 40 -7.87 22.63 -5.56
CA VAL A 40 -9.32 22.58 -5.30
C VAL A 40 -10.08 22.17 -6.55
N TYR A 41 -11.04 21.24 -6.42
CA TYR A 41 -11.89 20.79 -7.53
C TYR A 41 -13.33 21.24 -7.37
N ASN A 42 -14.18 20.45 -6.71
CA ASN A 42 -15.61 20.69 -6.61
C ASN A 42 -16.01 21.00 -5.17
N LEU A 43 -17.01 21.88 -5.01
CA LEU A 43 -17.70 22.04 -3.73
C LEU A 43 -18.61 20.83 -3.48
N VAL A 44 -18.25 20.03 -2.49
CA VAL A 44 -18.92 18.76 -2.13
C VAL A 44 -20.09 19.00 -1.19
N ALA A 45 -19.94 19.92 -0.23
CA ALA A 45 -20.97 20.24 0.75
C ALA A 45 -20.73 21.61 1.39
N GLU A 46 -21.81 22.19 1.92
CA GLU A 46 -21.78 23.37 2.78
C GLU A 46 -22.49 23.01 4.10
N LYS A 47 -21.80 23.19 5.24
CA LYS A 47 -22.37 22.86 6.55
C LYS A 47 -21.70 23.66 7.67
N ASN A 48 -22.52 24.22 8.57
CA ASN A 48 -22.06 25.00 9.72
C ASN A 48 -21.11 26.15 9.33
N ASP A 49 -21.49 26.91 8.30
CA ASP A 49 -20.70 28.03 7.75
C ASP A 49 -19.30 27.63 7.27
N LYS A 50 -19.13 26.35 6.88
CA LYS A 50 -17.90 25.80 6.31
C LYS A 50 -18.14 25.19 4.95
N PHE A 51 -17.13 25.30 4.10
CA PHE A 51 -17.11 24.80 2.74
C PHE A 51 -16.23 23.56 2.64
N TYR A 52 -16.77 22.50 2.04
CA TYR A 52 -16.06 21.24 1.86
C TYR A 52 -15.73 21.04 0.39
N TYR A 53 -14.43 20.97 0.07
CA TYR A 53 -13.97 20.84 -1.31
C TYR A 53 -13.26 19.52 -1.56
N SER A 54 -13.53 18.90 -2.71
CA SER A 54 -12.65 17.84 -3.22
C SER A 54 -11.31 18.45 -3.64
N ILE A 55 -10.26 17.67 -3.46
CA ILE A 55 -8.89 18.16 -3.57
C ILE A 55 -7.97 17.09 -4.14
N VAL A 56 -6.97 17.53 -4.89
CA VAL A 56 -5.84 16.70 -5.31
C VAL A 56 -4.57 17.24 -4.65
N ARG A 57 -3.79 16.37 -4.03
CA ARG A 57 -2.50 16.77 -3.43
C ARG A 57 -1.49 16.97 -4.55
N LEU A 58 -0.79 18.10 -4.54
CA LEU A 58 0.29 18.39 -5.49
C LEU A 58 1.64 17.81 -5.03
N GLU A 59 1.64 16.69 -4.29
CA GLU A 59 2.88 16.02 -3.88
C GLU A 59 3.40 15.13 -5.02
N ASP A 60 4.72 15.05 -5.17
CA ASP A 60 5.40 14.23 -6.21
C ASP A 60 5.06 12.74 -6.16
N ALA A 61 4.59 12.24 -5.00
CA ALA A 61 4.27 10.84 -4.79
C ALA A 61 2.94 10.65 -4.05
N SER A 62 2.13 9.72 -4.57
CA SER A 62 0.90 9.28 -3.94
C SER A 62 1.14 8.68 -2.55
N TYR A 63 0.07 8.52 -1.77
CA TYR A 63 0.17 7.85 -0.48
C TYR A 63 0.67 6.40 -0.60
N ALA A 64 0.23 5.69 -1.64
CA ALA A 64 0.60 4.29 -1.88
C ALA A 64 2.10 4.17 -2.25
N GLU A 65 2.60 5.04 -3.12
CA GLU A 65 4.03 5.07 -3.50
C GLU A 65 4.92 5.36 -2.30
N ARG A 66 4.58 6.37 -1.48
CA ARG A 66 5.34 6.65 -0.25
C ARG A 66 5.36 5.47 0.72
N LYS A 67 4.27 4.71 0.80
CA LYS A 67 4.22 3.49 1.61
C LYS A 67 5.08 2.38 1.02
N ALA A 68 5.01 2.16 -0.28
CA ALA A 68 5.85 1.20 -0.99
C ALA A 68 7.33 1.52 -0.77
N GLU A 69 7.73 2.77 -1.00
CA GLU A 69 9.11 3.23 -0.83
C GLU A 69 9.59 3.04 0.62
N LYS A 70 8.76 3.37 1.61
CA LYS A 70 9.08 3.13 3.02
C LYS A 70 9.39 1.65 3.29
N TYR A 71 8.60 0.73 2.71
CA TYR A 71 8.85 -0.70 2.87
C TYR A 71 10.07 -1.17 2.09
N ARG A 72 10.34 -0.63 0.89
CA ARG A 72 11.57 -0.89 0.12
C ARG A 72 12.82 -0.46 0.88
N ASN A 73 12.82 0.74 1.44
CA ASN A 73 13.93 1.25 2.25
C ASN A 73 14.17 0.37 3.49
N SER A 74 13.08 -0.09 4.12
CA SER A 74 13.15 -1.04 5.24
C SER A 74 13.68 -2.40 4.80
N GLN A 75 13.23 -2.94 3.67
CA GLN A 75 13.70 -4.20 3.07
C GLN A 75 15.22 -4.13 2.87
N ALA A 76 15.72 -3.14 2.14
CA ALA A 76 17.15 -2.98 1.85
C ALA A 76 17.99 -2.90 3.12
N SER A 77 17.47 -2.23 4.17
CA SER A 77 18.14 -2.15 5.47
C SER A 77 18.27 -3.52 6.14
N HIS A 78 17.23 -4.36 6.06
CA HIS A 78 17.23 -5.70 6.63
C HIS A 78 18.05 -6.70 5.80
N GLU A 79 18.04 -6.60 4.47
CA GLU A 79 18.92 -7.38 3.59
C GLU A 79 20.39 -7.12 3.91
N LYS A 80 20.76 -5.84 4.09
CA LYS A 80 22.11 -5.46 4.50
C LYS A 80 22.50 -6.09 5.84
N LYS A 81 21.62 -6.03 6.84
CA LYS A 81 21.86 -6.65 8.15
C LYS A 81 21.97 -8.17 8.06
N SER A 82 21.13 -8.80 7.25
CA SER A 82 21.17 -10.25 7.01
C SER A 82 22.53 -10.64 6.42
N PHE A 83 22.99 -9.91 5.42
CA PHE A 83 24.31 -10.11 4.81
C PHE A 83 25.44 -9.89 5.82
N ASP A 84 25.39 -8.83 6.62
CA ASP A 84 26.39 -8.56 7.67
C ASP A 84 26.48 -9.71 8.69
N TRP A 85 25.34 -10.28 9.10
CA TRP A 85 25.30 -11.45 9.99
C TRP A 85 25.86 -12.71 9.33
N TYR A 86 25.56 -12.92 8.05
CA TYR A 86 26.11 -14.01 7.26
C TYR A 86 27.64 -13.89 7.13
N GLN A 87 28.16 -12.68 6.88
CA GLN A 87 29.61 -12.45 6.84
C GLN A 87 30.25 -12.74 8.20
N LYS A 88 29.62 -12.31 9.31
CA LYS A 88 30.09 -12.62 10.67
C LYS A 88 30.05 -14.12 10.99
N SER A 89 29.14 -14.90 10.41
CA SER A 89 29.11 -16.36 10.62
C SER A 89 30.24 -17.10 9.91
N GLN A 90 31.02 -16.42 9.05
CA GLN A 90 32.20 -16.99 8.41
C GLN A 90 33.47 -16.94 9.29
N GLU A 91 33.34 -16.56 10.57
CA GLU A 91 34.48 -16.59 11.51
C GLU A 91 35.09 -17.99 11.57
N GLY A 92 36.39 -18.11 11.32
CA GLY A 92 37.08 -19.41 11.34
C GLY A 92 36.68 -20.36 10.20
N ALA A 93 36.10 -19.86 9.11
CA ALA A 93 35.72 -20.68 7.95
C ALA A 93 36.89 -21.49 7.37
N GLU A 94 38.11 -20.94 7.35
CA GLU A 94 39.31 -21.67 6.90
C GLU A 94 39.59 -22.90 7.76
N PHE A 95 39.50 -22.76 9.09
CA PHE A 95 39.67 -23.87 10.03
C PHE A 95 38.55 -24.91 9.88
N LEU A 96 37.29 -24.47 9.80
CA LEU A 96 36.13 -25.37 9.68
C LEU A 96 36.09 -26.12 8.34
N ARG A 97 36.62 -25.52 7.26
CA ARG A 97 36.69 -26.16 5.93
C ARG A 97 37.61 -27.39 5.92
N LEU A 98 38.59 -27.46 6.82
CA LEU A 98 39.43 -28.65 6.99
C LEU A 98 38.63 -29.86 7.51
N ALA A 99 37.39 -29.64 7.98
CA ALA A 99 36.49 -30.67 8.49
C ALA A 99 37.11 -31.51 9.63
N GLU A 100 37.98 -30.89 10.43
CA GLU A 100 38.52 -31.56 11.61
C GLU A 100 37.39 -31.95 12.57
N PRO A 101 37.37 -33.18 13.10
CA PRO A 101 36.37 -33.56 14.09
C PRO A 101 36.62 -32.84 15.42
N ILE A 102 35.56 -32.67 16.21
CA ILE A 102 35.68 -32.22 17.60
C ILE A 102 36.39 -33.31 18.42
N LYS A 103 37.58 -33.00 18.91
CA LYS A 103 38.41 -33.90 19.73
C LYS A 103 37.92 -33.84 21.18
N ILE A 104 37.03 -34.76 21.56
CA ILE A 104 36.43 -34.83 22.90
C ILE A 104 37.52 -35.09 23.95
N GLY A 105 37.54 -34.32 25.04
CA GLY A 105 38.52 -34.39 26.13
C GLY A 105 39.85 -33.65 25.86
N HIS A 106 40.04 -33.10 24.66
CA HIS A 106 41.23 -32.31 24.33
C HIS A 106 41.05 -30.84 24.77
N HIS A 107 42.15 -30.16 25.11
CA HIS A 107 42.11 -28.75 25.54
C HIS A 107 41.48 -27.78 24.49
N SER A 108 41.38 -28.21 23.22
CA SER A 108 40.80 -27.42 22.13
C SER A 108 39.30 -27.62 21.95
N GLU A 109 38.70 -28.61 22.61
CA GLU A 109 37.29 -28.98 22.46
C GLU A 109 36.37 -27.77 22.67
N HIS A 110 36.54 -27.07 23.79
CA HIS A 110 35.67 -25.97 24.17
C HIS A 110 35.69 -24.83 23.14
N ARG A 111 36.88 -24.49 22.62
CA ARG A 111 37.03 -23.46 21.57
C ARG A 111 36.34 -23.88 20.27
N HIS A 112 36.45 -25.15 19.88
CA HIS A 112 35.81 -25.65 18.67
C HIS A 112 34.27 -25.58 18.78
N ARG A 113 33.70 -26.08 19.89
CA ARG A 113 32.25 -26.00 20.13
C ARG A 113 31.76 -24.56 20.15
N ALA A 114 32.45 -23.68 20.86
CA ALA A 114 32.10 -22.26 20.95
C ALA A 114 32.17 -21.53 19.59
N LEU A 115 33.09 -21.92 18.69
CA LEU A 115 33.13 -21.36 17.33
C LEU A 115 31.90 -21.78 16.52
N ILE A 116 31.56 -23.07 16.52
CA ILE A 116 30.40 -23.60 15.81
C ILE A 116 29.11 -22.96 16.34
N GLU A 117 28.94 -22.92 17.66
CA GLU A 117 27.75 -22.34 18.29
C GLU A 117 27.60 -20.84 17.97
N ARG A 118 28.67 -20.05 18.03
CA ARG A 118 28.64 -18.64 17.65
C ARG A 118 28.26 -18.46 16.18
N ASN A 119 28.84 -19.25 15.27
CA ASN A 119 28.52 -19.19 13.84
C ASN A 119 27.08 -19.62 13.56
N TRP A 120 26.59 -20.66 14.24
CA TRP A 120 25.21 -21.10 14.18
C TRP A 120 24.24 -20.00 14.61
N ASN A 121 24.50 -19.36 15.75
CA ASN A 121 23.66 -18.26 16.26
C ASN A 121 23.66 -17.05 15.32
N ARG A 122 24.80 -16.72 14.72
CA ARG A 122 24.92 -15.64 13.72
C ARG A 122 24.17 -15.96 12.43
N MET A 123 24.27 -17.21 11.94
CA MET A 123 23.48 -17.67 10.80
C MET A 123 21.97 -17.58 11.11
N GLY A 124 21.56 -17.98 12.31
CA GLY A 124 20.18 -17.82 12.77
C GLY A 124 19.71 -16.36 12.75
N ASN A 125 20.58 -15.40 13.12
CA ASN A 125 20.26 -13.97 13.01
C ASN A 125 20.18 -13.49 11.56
N SER A 126 21.04 -13.99 10.67
CA SER A 126 20.98 -13.67 9.23
C SER A 126 19.64 -14.11 8.63
N ILE A 127 19.17 -15.33 8.95
CA ILE A 127 17.87 -15.84 8.48
C ILE A 127 16.71 -14.99 9.02
N LYS A 128 16.71 -14.65 10.32
CA LYS A 128 15.68 -13.79 10.90
C LYS A 128 15.57 -12.44 10.21
N GLU A 129 16.71 -11.80 9.92
CA GLU A 129 16.72 -10.52 9.19
C GLU A 129 16.24 -10.69 7.75
N GLN A 130 16.55 -11.81 7.09
CA GLN A 130 16.05 -12.12 5.75
C GLN A 130 14.53 -12.32 5.73
N GLU A 131 13.97 -13.06 6.69
CA GLU A 131 12.52 -13.24 6.80
C GLU A 131 11.79 -11.89 6.97
N ILE A 132 12.37 -10.98 7.76
CA ILE A 132 11.83 -9.62 7.88
C ILE A 132 11.91 -8.89 6.54
N ALA A 133 13.06 -8.95 5.84
CA ALA A 133 13.20 -8.34 4.53
C ALA A 133 12.16 -8.84 3.52
N ASP A 134 11.93 -10.16 3.46
CA ASP A 134 10.94 -10.78 2.58
C ASP A 134 9.52 -10.30 2.89
N GLU A 135 9.18 -10.18 4.18
CA GLU A 135 7.89 -9.63 4.60
C GLU A 135 7.73 -8.15 4.17
N ARG A 136 8.81 -7.37 4.27
CA ARG A 136 8.82 -5.97 3.79
C ARG A 136 8.69 -5.90 2.29
N ALA A 137 9.35 -6.77 1.54
CA ALA A 137 9.24 -6.86 0.08
C ALA A 137 7.80 -7.18 -0.35
N ARG A 138 7.15 -8.15 0.30
CA ARG A 138 5.74 -8.48 0.06
C ARG A 138 4.82 -7.28 0.32
N LYS A 139 5.05 -6.56 1.42
CA LYS A 139 4.29 -5.34 1.75
C LYS A 139 4.53 -4.23 0.74
N ALA A 140 5.77 -4.04 0.29
CA ALA A 140 6.10 -3.07 -0.76
C ALA A 140 5.34 -3.38 -2.04
N GLY A 141 5.40 -4.62 -2.55
CA GLY A 141 4.69 -5.04 -3.76
C GLY A 141 3.17 -4.87 -3.67
N TYR A 142 2.57 -5.10 -2.49
CA TYR A 142 1.15 -4.80 -2.29
C TYR A 142 0.83 -3.30 -2.46
N TRP A 143 1.67 -2.41 -1.93
CA TRP A 143 1.46 -0.97 -2.05
C TRP A 143 1.80 -0.43 -3.44
N GLU A 144 2.77 -1.02 -4.13
CA GLU A 144 3.07 -0.72 -5.55
C GLU A 144 1.86 -1.04 -6.43
N ALA A 145 1.29 -2.25 -6.29
CA ALA A 145 0.07 -2.62 -7.01
C ALA A 145 -1.13 -1.71 -6.64
N LYS A 146 -1.19 -1.21 -5.41
CA LYS A 146 -2.22 -0.25 -4.98
C LYS A 146 -2.01 1.16 -5.52
N ALA A 147 -0.79 1.54 -5.88
CA ALA A 147 -0.52 2.84 -6.49
C ALA A 147 -1.08 2.93 -7.91
N GLU A 148 -1.05 1.81 -8.64
CA GLU A 148 -1.61 1.71 -10.00
C GLU A 148 -3.15 1.64 -10.03
N GLU A 149 -3.80 1.33 -8.88
CA GLU A 149 -5.25 1.18 -8.83
C GLU A 149 -5.97 2.54 -8.77
N ILE A 150 -6.73 2.83 -9.84
CA ILE A 150 -7.61 4.00 -9.88
C ILE A 150 -8.74 3.84 -8.86
N ASN A 151 -8.84 4.80 -7.94
CA ASN A 151 -9.83 4.81 -6.87
C ASN A 151 -10.54 6.16 -6.75
N LEU A 152 -11.55 6.27 -5.87
CA LEU A 152 -12.40 7.46 -5.73
C LEU A 152 -11.64 8.76 -5.36
N SER A 153 -10.42 8.68 -4.85
CA SER A 153 -9.60 9.85 -4.53
C SER A 153 -8.95 10.49 -5.75
N MET A 154 -9.14 9.94 -6.95
CA MET A 154 -8.52 10.40 -8.19
C MET A 154 -9.56 10.99 -9.14
N PRO A 155 -9.30 12.11 -9.83
CA PRO A 155 -10.23 12.69 -10.81
C PRO A 155 -10.60 11.72 -11.94
N GLU A 156 -9.65 10.92 -12.41
CA GLU A 156 -9.82 9.90 -13.47
C GLU A 156 -10.82 8.80 -13.08
N SER A 157 -11.19 8.73 -11.79
CA SER A 157 -12.13 7.75 -11.28
C SER A 157 -13.52 7.85 -11.91
N VAL A 158 -13.94 9.02 -12.38
CA VAL A 158 -15.23 9.20 -13.07
C VAL A 158 -15.26 8.35 -14.34
N GLU A 159 -14.27 8.52 -15.22
CA GLU A 159 -14.17 7.78 -16.49
C GLU A 159 -13.92 6.29 -16.26
N TYR A 160 -13.11 5.95 -15.26
CA TYR A 160 -12.87 4.57 -14.91
C TYR A 160 -14.17 3.87 -14.45
N PHE A 161 -14.93 4.47 -13.55
CA PHE A 161 -16.17 3.87 -13.04
C PHE A 161 -17.30 3.88 -14.07
N THR A 162 -17.38 4.84 -14.99
CA THR A 162 -18.34 4.77 -16.11
C THR A 162 -18.07 3.56 -16.99
N ALA A 163 -16.83 3.37 -17.45
CA ALA A 163 -16.45 2.25 -18.29
C ALA A 163 -16.68 0.89 -17.60
N GLN A 164 -16.37 0.81 -16.29
CA GLN A 164 -16.63 -0.40 -15.50
C GLN A 164 -18.13 -0.67 -15.34
N LEU A 165 -18.94 0.37 -15.11
CA LEU A 165 -20.39 0.24 -14.98
C LEU A 165 -21.04 -0.27 -16.27
N GLU A 166 -20.59 0.22 -17.44
CA GLU A 166 -21.06 -0.27 -18.74
C GLU A 166 -20.77 -1.76 -18.94
N LYS A 167 -19.53 -2.19 -18.65
CA LYS A 167 -19.15 -3.61 -18.69
C LYS A 167 -20.00 -4.45 -17.74
N ALA A 168 -20.23 -3.96 -16.52
CA ALA A 168 -21.04 -4.66 -15.52
C ALA A 168 -22.51 -4.79 -15.95
N LYS A 169 -23.10 -3.74 -16.53
CA LYS A 169 -24.46 -3.76 -17.08
C LYS A 169 -24.57 -4.74 -18.26
N ALA A 170 -23.60 -4.75 -19.17
CA ALA A 170 -23.55 -5.71 -20.28
C ALA A 170 -23.50 -7.16 -19.78
N ARG A 171 -22.65 -7.46 -18.79
CA ARG A 171 -22.58 -8.78 -18.15
C ARG A 171 -23.90 -9.17 -17.47
N GLN A 172 -24.50 -8.25 -16.71
CA GLN A 172 -25.76 -8.51 -16.03
C GLN A 172 -26.88 -8.80 -17.04
N LYS A 173 -26.96 -8.03 -18.13
CA LYS A 173 -27.91 -8.23 -19.22
C LYS A 173 -27.70 -9.60 -19.86
N GLY A 174 -26.46 -9.97 -20.19
CA GLY A 174 -26.17 -11.27 -20.78
C GLY A 174 -26.53 -12.48 -19.89
N LEU A 175 -26.41 -12.34 -18.57
CA LEU A 175 -26.86 -13.36 -17.61
C LEU A 175 -28.39 -13.44 -17.44
N LYS A 176 -29.11 -12.37 -17.76
CA LYS A 176 -30.58 -12.33 -17.77
C LYS A 176 -31.13 -12.91 -19.07
N ASP A 177 -30.57 -12.47 -20.20
CA ASP A 177 -31.00 -12.85 -21.54
C ASP A 177 -30.49 -14.24 -21.97
N GLY A 178 -29.55 -14.82 -21.21
CA GLY A 178 -29.02 -16.16 -21.43
C GLY A 178 -27.87 -16.24 -22.43
N THR A 179 -27.43 -15.10 -22.99
CA THR A 179 -26.23 -15.04 -23.85
C THR A 179 -24.95 -15.42 -23.10
N ILE A 180 -24.93 -15.22 -21.78
CA ILE A 180 -23.87 -15.67 -20.88
C ILE A 180 -24.43 -16.78 -19.99
N ARG A 181 -23.80 -17.96 -20.02
CA ARG A 181 -24.16 -19.07 -19.14
C ARG A 181 -23.84 -18.71 -17.69
N ARG A 182 -24.79 -18.98 -16.79
CA ARG A 182 -24.56 -18.88 -15.35
C ARG A 182 -23.68 -20.04 -14.90
N GLU A 183 -22.56 -19.74 -14.26
CA GLU A 183 -21.66 -20.75 -13.70
C GLU A 183 -22.26 -21.37 -12.43
N HIS A 184 -22.96 -20.57 -11.63
CA HIS A 184 -23.58 -20.99 -10.38
C HIS A 184 -24.87 -20.20 -10.11
N SER A 185 -25.66 -20.64 -9.12
CA SER A 185 -26.97 -20.04 -8.78
C SER A 185 -26.88 -18.54 -8.46
N TYR A 186 -25.80 -18.11 -7.80
CA TYR A 186 -25.56 -16.72 -7.42
C TYR A 186 -24.99 -15.80 -8.52
N SER A 187 -24.71 -16.28 -9.74
CA SER A 187 -24.02 -15.46 -10.76
C SER A 187 -24.77 -14.17 -11.09
N LEU A 188 -26.11 -14.24 -11.16
CA LEU A 188 -26.95 -13.05 -11.38
C LEU A 188 -26.97 -12.10 -10.18
N THR A 189 -26.96 -12.64 -8.97
CA THR A 189 -26.94 -11.86 -7.72
C THR A 189 -25.64 -11.05 -7.63
N TYR A 190 -24.49 -11.67 -7.92
CA TYR A 190 -23.20 -10.98 -7.94
C TYR A 190 -23.13 -9.90 -9.03
N ALA A 191 -23.63 -10.18 -10.23
CA ALA A 191 -23.69 -9.18 -11.29
C ALA A 191 -24.58 -7.98 -10.91
N THR A 192 -25.72 -8.24 -10.28
CA THR A 192 -26.63 -7.18 -9.80
C THR A 192 -26.00 -6.36 -8.68
N LYS A 193 -25.29 -7.01 -7.75
CA LYS A 193 -24.53 -6.34 -6.69
C LYS A 193 -23.43 -5.46 -7.28
N ALA A 194 -22.66 -5.95 -8.25
CA ALA A 194 -21.59 -5.19 -8.90
C ALA A 194 -22.12 -3.92 -9.59
N VAL A 195 -23.25 -4.00 -10.30
CA VAL A 195 -23.89 -2.83 -10.91
C VAL A 195 -24.31 -1.82 -9.85
N LYS A 196 -24.88 -2.26 -8.71
CA LYS A 196 -25.27 -1.38 -7.62
C LYS A 196 -24.07 -0.67 -7.00
N GLU A 197 -23.00 -1.41 -6.68
CA GLU A 197 -21.78 -0.86 -6.09
C GLU A 197 -21.07 0.12 -7.04
N LEU A 198 -20.97 -0.20 -8.33
CA LEU A 198 -20.37 0.68 -9.32
C LEU A 198 -21.20 1.95 -9.55
N THR A 199 -22.53 1.84 -9.53
CA THR A 199 -23.43 3.01 -9.60
C THR A 199 -23.16 3.96 -8.42
N GLN A 200 -23.11 3.44 -7.20
CA GLN A 200 -22.82 4.25 -6.00
C GLN A 200 -21.43 4.90 -6.06
N LYS A 201 -20.42 4.17 -6.54
CA LYS A 201 -19.07 4.73 -6.74
C LYS A 201 -19.06 5.84 -7.78
N LEU A 202 -19.76 5.65 -8.91
CA LEU A 202 -19.85 6.66 -9.95
C LEU A 202 -20.59 7.92 -9.47
N GLU A 203 -21.68 7.77 -8.70
CA GLU A 203 -22.39 8.90 -8.08
C GLU A 203 -21.45 9.69 -7.15
N THR A 204 -20.70 8.97 -6.31
CA THR A 204 -19.72 9.58 -5.41
C THR A 204 -18.60 10.29 -6.18
N ALA A 205 -18.06 9.64 -7.23
CA ALA A 205 -17.02 10.21 -8.08
C ALA A 205 -17.49 11.48 -8.79
N ARG A 206 -18.74 11.52 -9.26
CA ARG A 206 -19.33 12.70 -9.88
C ARG A 206 -19.42 13.87 -8.92
N ILE A 207 -19.90 13.64 -7.69
CA ILE A 207 -19.94 14.68 -6.65
C ILE A 207 -18.53 15.26 -6.40
N LEU A 208 -17.53 14.39 -6.37
CA LEU A 208 -16.15 14.80 -6.10
C LEU A 208 -15.48 15.50 -7.28
N TRP A 209 -15.74 15.12 -8.53
CA TRP A 209 -14.86 15.51 -9.65
C TRP A 209 -15.55 16.13 -10.87
N ALA A 210 -16.85 15.92 -11.06
CA ALA A 210 -17.63 16.38 -12.21
C ALA A 210 -18.31 17.72 -11.94
#